data_AF-A0A109KVH9-F1
#
_entry.id   AF-A0A109KVH9-F1
#
_cell.length_a   1.000
_cell.length_b   1.000
_cell.length_c   1.000
_cell.angle_alpha   90.00
_cell.angle_beta   90.00
_cell.angle_gamma   90.00
#
_symmetry.space_group_name_H-M   'P 1'
#
loop_
_entity.id
_entity.type
_entity.pdbx_description
1 polymer ?
#
loop_
_entity_poly.entity_id
_entity_poly.type
_entity_poly.pdbx_seq_one_letter_code
_entity_poly.pdbx_strand_id
1 'polypeptide(L)'
;MGKPFFRQHIATNQSITAQPTQVCDKHTKHIRFVYKPNTVNLMGIVKITDQLHEQLRLASAAMDRSINAQAEFWIKIGLLAELNPHLPYNELINKLLLDKPDLIRGRS
;
A
#
# COMPACT_ATOMS: atom_id res chain seq x y z
N MET A 1 -33.98 43.95 53.17
CA MET A 1 -33.95 42.93 54.24
C MET A 1 -34.09 41.57 53.56
N GLY A 2 -33.04 40.74 53.55
CA GLY A 2 -33.14 39.29 53.35
C GLY A 2 -32.97 38.69 51.95
N LYS A 3 -31.70 38.36 51.64
CA LYS A 3 -31.18 37.18 50.89
C LYS A 3 -31.08 37.20 49.35
N PRO A 4 -29.84 37.01 48.81
CA PRO A 4 -29.60 36.50 47.47
C PRO A 4 -29.69 34.96 47.48
N PHE A 5 -30.14 34.34 46.39
CA PHE A 5 -30.00 32.89 46.21
C PHE A 5 -29.64 32.57 44.77
N PHE A 6 -28.35 32.26 44.61
CA PHE A 6 -27.73 31.68 43.43
C PHE A 6 -28.17 30.21 43.34
N ARG A 7 -28.77 29.75 42.23
CA ARG A 7 -28.57 28.36 41.78
C ARG A 7 -29.01 28.10 40.33
N GLN A 8 -27.98 27.96 39.49
CA GLN A 8 -27.82 26.99 38.40
C GLN A 8 -29.05 26.61 37.56
N HIS A 9 -29.07 27.11 36.32
CA HIS A 9 -29.68 26.34 35.24
C HIS A 9 -28.99 24.98 35.13
N ILE A 10 -29.83 23.96 35.10
CA ILE A 10 -29.54 22.54 35.12
C ILE A 10 -28.74 22.20 33.86
N ALA A 11 -27.45 21.89 34.03
CA ALA A 11 -26.71 21.12 33.07
C ALA A 11 -27.17 19.67 33.19
N THR A 12 -28.10 19.26 32.33
CA THR A 12 -28.44 17.85 32.17
C THR A 12 -27.29 17.20 31.39
N ASN A 13 -26.25 16.77 32.10
CA ASN A 13 -25.25 15.83 31.60
C ASN A 13 -25.95 14.50 31.36
N GLN A 14 -26.48 14.30 30.15
CA GLN A 14 -26.80 12.96 29.66
C GLN A 14 -25.49 12.26 29.32
N SER A 15 -25.13 11.32 30.19
CA SER A 15 -24.38 10.09 29.94
C SER A 15 -23.52 10.03 28.67
N ILE A 16 -22.21 10.12 28.86
CA ILE A 16 -21.21 9.54 27.96
C ILE A 16 -21.41 8.03 27.99
N THR A 17 -22.18 7.48 27.05
CA THR A 17 -22.17 6.04 26.77
C THR A 17 -21.12 5.76 25.70
N ALA A 18 -20.23 4.84 26.05
CA ALA A 18 -19.08 4.43 25.26
C ALA A 18 -19.47 3.86 23.87
N GLN A 19 -18.66 4.25 22.88
CA GLN A 19 -18.29 3.52 21.65
C GLN A 19 -19.40 2.77 20.87
N PRO A 20 -19.84 3.25 19.70
CA PRO A 20 -20.23 2.34 18.64
C PRO A 20 -18.96 1.71 18.09
N THR A 21 -18.78 0.43 18.42
CA THR A 21 -17.87 -0.53 17.80
C THR A 21 -17.57 -0.18 16.34
N GLN A 22 -16.29 0.01 16.04
CA GLN A 22 -15.79 -0.13 14.68
C GLN A 22 -16.16 -1.52 14.17
N VAL A 23 -17.23 -1.62 13.39
CA VAL A 23 -17.46 -2.77 12.53
C VAL A 23 -16.49 -2.59 11.36
N CYS A 24 -15.29 -3.16 11.49
CA CYS A 24 -14.43 -3.40 10.34
C CYS A 24 -15.18 -4.40 9.45
N ASP A 25 -15.81 -3.89 8.40
CA ASP A 25 -16.41 -4.71 7.37
C ASP A 25 -15.32 -5.59 6.77
N LYS A 26 -15.28 -6.84 7.22
CA LYS A 26 -14.40 -7.89 6.71
C LYS A 26 -14.82 -8.19 5.29
N HIS A 27 -14.34 -7.40 4.34
CA HIS A 27 -14.54 -7.66 2.93
C HIS A 27 -13.76 -8.92 2.54
N THR A 28 -14.43 -10.06 2.55
CA THR A 28 -13.90 -11.31 2.00
C THR A 28 -13.75 -11.14 0.48
N LYS A 29 -12.55 -10.79 0.05
CA LYS A 29 -12.21 -10.71 -1.38
C LYS A 29 -12.07 -12.13 -1.94
N HIS A 30 -13.11 -12.62 -2.60
CA HIS A 30 -13.04 -13.86 -3.36
C HIS A 30 -12.25 -13.63 -4.65
N ILE A 31 -10.97 -14.02 -4.66
CA ILE A 31 -10.14 -13.99 -5.87
C ILE A 31 -10.62 -15.13 -6.78
N ARG A 32 -11.40 -14.80 -7.83
CA ARG A 32 -11.73 -15.74 -8.90
C ARG A 32 -10.68 -15.64 -9.99
N PHE A 33 -9.99 -16.74 -10.28
CA PHE A 33 -9.06 -16.85 -11.39
C PHE A 33 -9.86 -16.93 -12.70
N VAL A 34 -9.81 -15.88 -13.53
CA VAL A 34 -10.54 -15.78 -14.81
C VAL A 34 -9.68 -16.20 -16.02
N TYR A 35 -8.37 -16.45 -15.81
CA TYR A 35 -7.45 -16.74 -16.91
C TYR A 35 -7.53 -18.20 -17.37
N LYS A 36 -7.73 -18.41 -18.69
CA LYS A 36 -7.61 -19.71 -19.38
C LYS A 36 -6.15 -20.18 -19.35
N PRO A 37 -5.87 -21.49 -19.11
CA PRO A 37 -4.52 -22.00 -18.86
C PRO A 37 -3.63 -22.19 -20.11
N ASN A 38 -3.69 -21.28 -21.10
CA ASN A 38 -2.80 -21.34 -22.28
C ASN A 38 -1.61 -20.37 -22.20
N THR A 39 -1.24 -19.95 -20.99
CA THR A 39 -0.05 -19.15 -20.73
C THR A 39 1.02 -20.01 -20.08
N VAL A 40 2.15 -20.17 -20.77
CA VAL A 40 3.34 -20.91 -20.33
C VAL A 40 3.98 -20.32 -19.06
N ASN A 41 3.51 -19.15 -18.59
CA ASN A 41 3.91 -18.54 -17.33
C ASN A 41 2.66 -18.09 -16.55
N LEU A 42 2.36 -18.73 -15.41
CA LEU A 42 1.36 -18.23 -14.47
C LEU A 42 1.91 -17.00 -13.75
N MET A 43 1.14 -15.92 -13.71
CA MET A 43 1.50 -14.73 -12.93
C MET A 43 1.23 -14.99 -11.45
N GLY A 44 2.27 -14.85 -10.61
CA GLY A 44 2.16 -15.00 -9.16
C GLY A 44 1.44 -13.84 -8.49
N ILE A 45 0.79 -14.10 -7.36
CA ILE A 45 0.12 -13.07 -6.53
C ILE A 45 1.02 -12.76 -5.32
N VAL A 46 1.37 -11.48 -5.15
CA VAL A 46 2.09 -11.00 -3.98
C VAL A 46 1.14 -10.18 -3.11
N LYS A 47 1.02 -10.56 -1.83
CA LYS A 47 0.26 -9.77 -0.86
C LYS A 47 1.13 -8.65 -0.31
N ILE A 48 0.64 -7.42 -0.35
CA ILE A 48 1.26 -6.24 0.26
C ILE A 48 0.27 -5.58 1.24
N THR A 49 0.77 -4.73 2.12
CA THR A 49 -0.06 -4.00 3.09
C THR A 49 -0.89 -2.93 2.38
N ASP A 50 -2.07 -2.60 2.93
CA ASP A 50 -2.96 -1.58 2.34
C ASP A 50 -2.28 -0.21 2.25
N GLN A 51 -1.48 0.14 3.28
CA GLN A 51 -0.69 1.38 3.27
C GLN A 51 0.29 1.42 2.10
N LEU A 52 1.03 0.33 1.85
CA LEU A 52 2.00 0.28 0.74
C LEU A 52 1.28 0.28 -0.62
N HIS A 53 0.13 -0.40 -0.71
CA HIS A 53 -0.70 -0.38 -1.92
C HIS A 53 -1.18 1.04 -2.25
N GLU A 54 -1.53 1.86 -1.25
CA GLU A 54 -1.90 3.26 -1.47
C GLU A 54 -0.71 4.10 -1.98
N GLN A 55 0.46 3.95 -1.37
CA GLN A 55 1.68 4.62 -1.86
C GLN A 55 2.01 4.22 -3.31
N LEU A 56 1.80 2.95 -3.63
CA LEU A 56 2.00 2.43 -4.98
C LEU A 56 1.01 3.02 -5.98
N ARG A 57 -0.25 3.21 -5.59
CA ARG A 57 -1.29 3.85 -6.39
C ARG A 57 -0.96 5.32 -6.66
N LEU A 58 -0.51 6.06 -5.64
CA LEU A 58 -0.10 7.46 -5.81
C LEU A 58 1.09 7.60 -6.76
N ALA A 59 2.11 6.76 -6.60
CA ALA A 59 3.28 6.78 -7.47
C ALA A 59 2.95 6.34 -8.91
N SER A 60 2.07 5.35 -9.07
CA SER A 60 1.53 4.91 -10.35
C SER A 60 0.84 6.05 -11.11
N ALA A 61 0.03 6.86 -10.41
CA ALA A 61 -0.62 8.04 -10.99
C ALA A 61 0.39 9.15 -11.36
N ALA A 62 1.40 9.39 -10.52
CA ALA A 62 2.41 10.42 -10.77
C ALA A 62 3.38 10.07 -11.92
N MET A 63 3.68 8.78 -12.09
CA MET A 63 4.64 8.27 -13.09
C MET A 63 3.96 7.74 -14.36
N ASP A 64 2.64 7.90 -14.48
CA ASP A 64 1.80 7.43 -15.60
C ASP A 64 2.08 5.98 -16.02
N ARG A 65 2.11 5.08 -15.02
CA ARG A 65 2.33 3.64 -15.24
C ARG A 65 1.38 2.80 -14.41
N SER A 66 1.13 1.55 -14.80
CA SER A 66 0.26 0.65 -14.03
C SER A 66 0.81 0.36 -12.63
N ILE A 67 -0.08 0.02 -11.69
CA ILE A 67 0.29 -0.35 -10.31
C ILE A 67 1.26 -1.54 -10.32
N ASN A 68 1.04 -2.54 -11.18
CA ASN A 68 1.94 -3.69 -11.29
C ASN A 68 3.33 -3.27 -11.82
N ALA A 69 3.39 -2.40 -12.82
CA ALA A 69 4.66 -1.88 -13.33
C ALA A 69 5.41 -1.04 -12.29
N GLN A 70 4.69 -0.27 -11.48
CA GLN A 70 5.25 0.45 -10.34
C GLN A 70 5.84 -0.52 -9.29
N ALA A 71 5.14 -1.60 -8.97
CA ALA A 71 5.61 -2.60 -8.02
C ALA A 71 6.88 -3.30 -8.53
N GLU A 72 6.84 -3.74 -9.79
CA GLU A 72 7.98 -4.39 -10.44
C GLU A 72 9.23 -3.50 -10.42
N PHE A 73 9.06 -2.21 -10.72
CA PHE A 73 10.15 -1.25 -10.65
C PHE A 73 10.77 -1.15 -9.25
N TRP A 74 9.96 -0.97 -8.20
CA TRP A 74 10.49 -0.86 -6.84
C TRP A 74 11.16 -2.16 -6.37
N ILE A 75 10.61 -3.32 -6.73
CA ILE A 75 11.22 -4.61 -6.43
C ILE A 75 12.60 -4.74 -7.10
N LYS A 76 12.69 -4.40 -8.39
CA LYS A 76 13.96 -4.47 -9.13
C LYS A 76 15.00 -3.49 -8.61
N ILE A 77 14.59 -2.24 -8.31
CA ILE A 77 15.49 -1.25 -7.71
C ILE A 77 15.99 -1.70 -6.35
N GLY A 78 15.11 -2.23 -5.49
CA GLY A 78 15.50 -2.75 -4.18
C GLY A 78 16.53 -3.88 -4.30
N LEU A 79 16.29 -4.82 -5.22
CA LEU A 79 17.25 -5.91 -5.49
C LEU A 79 18.60 -5.38 -6.02
N LEU A 80 18.57 -4.42 -6.95
CA LEU A 80 19.80 -3.82 -7.48
C LEU A 80 20.58 -3.05 -6.42
N ALA A 81 19.89 -2.34 -5.52
CA ALA A 81 20.52 -1.66 -4.39
C ALA A 81 21.16 -2.65 -3.40
N GLU A 82 20.49 -3.76 -3.12
CA GLU A 82 21.01 -4.84 -2.26
C GLU A 82 22.28 -5.47 -2.86
N LEU A 83 22.27 -5.75 -4.16
CA LEU A 83 23.41 -6.37 -4.86
C LEU A 83 24.56 -5.38 -5.13
N ASN A 84 24.27 -4.07 -5.12
CA ASN A 84 25.25 -3.03 -5.45
C ASN A 84 25.17 -1.86 -4.45
N PRO A 85 25.50 -2.08 -3.16
CA PRO A 85 25.31 -1.09 -2.10
C PRO A 85 26.16 0.19 -2.27
N HIS A 86 27.19 0.13 -3.11
CA HIS A 86 28.09 1.25 -3.39
C HIS A 86 27.64 2.11 -4.58
N LEU A 87 26.65 1.68 -5.36
CA LEU A 87 26.21 2.42 -6.53
C LEU A 87 25.18 3.48 -6.12
N PRO A 88 25.31 4.73 -6.62
CA PRO A 88 24.30 5.74 -6.39
C PRO A 88 23.03 5.42 -7.19
N TYR A 89 21.90 5.95 -6.73
CA TYR A 89 20.59 5.68 -7.30
C TYR A 89 20.50 5.85 -8.83
N ASN A 90 21.10 6.90 -9.37
CA ASN A 90 21.09 7.16 -10.83
C ASN A 90 21.75 6.02 -11.62
N GLU A 91 22.81 5.43 -11.09
CA GLU A 91 23.48 4.28 -11.73
C GLU A 91 22.63 3.00 -11.62
N LEU A 92 21.90 2.83 -10.51
CA LEU A 92 20.93 1.74 -10.40
C LEU A 92 19.80 1.87 -11.42
N ILE A 93 19.34 3.10 -11.68
CA ILE A 93 18.33 3.39 -12.71
C ILE A 93 18.88 3.14 -14.11
N ASN A 94 20.11 3.58 -14.39
CA ASN A 94 20.78 3.28 -15.65
C ASN A 94 20.87 1.77 -15.87
N LYS A 95 21.30 1.01 -14.85
CA LYS A 95 21.33 -0.46 -14.89
C LYS A 95 19.94 -1.04 -15.16
N LEU A 96 18.90 -0.56 -14.48
CA LEU A 96 17.54 -1.05 -14.67
C LEU A 96 16.99 -0.79 -16.09
N LEU A 97 17.34 0.35 -16.69
CA LEU A 97 16.89 0.72 -18.04
C LEU A 97 17.71 0.03 -19.14
N LEU A 98 18.99 -0.26 -18.88
CA LEU A 98 19.92 -0.86 -19.84
C LEU A 98 19.94 -2.40 -19.78
N ASP A 99 19.74 -2.99 -18.60
CA ASP A 99 19.71 -4.45 -18.45
C ASP A 99 18.43 -5.03 -19.07
N LYS A 100 18.63 -5.90 -20.05
CA LYS A 100 17.64 -6.86 -20.52
C LYS A 100 17.21 -7.78 -19.35
N PRO A 101 16.00 -8.36 -19.38
CA PRO A 101 15.26 -8.90 -18.21
C PRO A 101 15.84 -10.16 -17.53
N ASP A 102 17.14 -10.40 -17.64
CA ASP A 102 17.80 -11.64 -17.21
C ASP A 102 18.32 -11.58 -15.76
N LEU A 103 18.28 -10.41 -15.12
CA LEU A 103 18.65 -10.20 -13.70
C LEU A 103 17.93 -11.14 -12.71
N ILE A 104 16.71 -11.61 -13.03
CA ILE A 104 15.90 -12.46 -12.15
C ILE A 104 15.84 -13.91 -12.64
N ARG A 105 16.18 -14.17 -13.91
CA ARG A 105 15.93 -15.49 -14.53
C ARG A 105 17.06 -16.50 -14.42
N GLY A 106 18.24 -16.13 -13.92
CA GLY A 106 19.30 -17.11 -13.61
C GLY A 106 19.62 -18.07 -14.76
N ARG A 107 19.56 -17.60 -16.01
CA ARG A 107 20.04 -18.34 -17.17
C ARG A 107 21.05 -17.48 -17.91
N SER A 108 22.32 -17.85 -17.77
CA SER A 108 23.35 -17.64 -18.79
C SER A 108 23.01 -18.40 -20.06
#